data_AF-A0A7C3KW77-F1
#
_entry.id   AF-A0A7C3KW77-F1
#
_cell.length_a   1.000
_cell.length_b   1.000
_cell.length_c   1.000
_cell.angle_alpha   90.00
_cell.angle_beta   90.00
_cell.angle_gamma   90.00
#
_symmetry.space_group_name_H-M   'P 1'
#
loop_
_entity.id
_entity.type
_entity.pdbx_description
1 polymer ?
#
loop_
_entity_poly.entity_id
_entity_poly.type
_entity_poly.pdbx_seq_one_letter_code
_entity_poly.pdbx_strand_id
1 'polypeptide(L)'
;MNRLFPFILLAALLAACAENTSEPKAELSETDTSCVNPSSLNPNGDSEMALLMREMTVFTEKTKELLLGKDSLLPYPAHFKGMLTANTTDSTINKAVLAGFSNDFLGKLKALYDSPAADQAKQFNLLVNSCITCHENFCHGPIKRISKMLIPG
;
A
#
# COMPACT_ATOMS: atom_id res chain seq x y z
N MET A 1 -42.78 24.98 30.43
CA MET A 1 -41.97 25.56 31.54
C MET A 1 -40.52 25.21 31.24
N ASN A 2 -39.73 26.05 30.54
CA ASN A 2 -39.05 27.29 30.99
C ASN A 2 -38.25 27.01 32.29
N ARG A 3 -36.93 27.21 32.46
CA ARG A 3 -35.95 28.19 31.94
C ARG A 3 -34.52 27.59 32.09
N LEU A 4 -33.57 27.70 31.16
CA LEU A 4 -32.66 28.83 30.85
C LEU A 4 -32.00 29.47 32.09
N PHE A 5 -30.69 29.26 32.31
CA PHE A 5 -29.79 30.08 33.14
C PHE A 5 -28.32 29.60 32.97
N PRO A 6 -27.27 30.43 33.16
CA PRO A 6 -26.80 31.45 32.21
C PRO A 6 -25.31 31.30 31.85
N PHE A 7 -24.89 32.10 30.87
CA PHE A 7 -23.52 32.56 30.63
C PHE A 7 -22.86 33.07 31.93
N ILE A 8 -21.64 32.60 32.24
CA ILE A 8 -20.68 33.35 33.05
C ILE A 8 -19.42 33.54 32.21
N LEU A 9 -19.35 34.75 31.65
CA LEU A 9 -18.15 35.39 31.14
C LEU A 9 -17.40 35.94 32.36
N LEU A 10 -16.15 35.53 32.59
CA LEU A 10 -15.23 36.31 33.42
C LEU A 10 -13.90 36.45 32.68
N ALA A 11 -13.70 37.67 32.20
CA ALA A 11 -12.51 38.13 31.52
C ALA A 11 -11.38 38.44 32.51
N ALA A 12 -10.16 38.22 32.01
CA ALA A 12 -8.92 38.95 32.25
C ALA A 12 -8.32 38.93 33.67
N LEU A 13 -7.03 38.55 33.76
CA LEU A 13 -5.98 39.47 34.22
C LEU A 13 -4.58 38.93 33.90
N LEU A 14 -3.81 39.82 33.27
CA LEU A 14 -2.41 39.71 32.89
C LEU A 14 -1.52 39.69 34.14
N ALA A 15 -0.45 38.88 34.11
CA ALA A 15 0.76 39.14 34.86
C ALA A 15 1.97 38.78 33.98
N ALA A 16 2.64 39.84 33.51
CA ALA A 16 3.88 39.83 32.77
C ALA A 16 5.10 39.81 33.72
N CYS A 17 6.28 39.72 33.10
CA CYS A 17 7.66 39.85 33.61
C CYS A 17 8.32 38.49 33.97
N ALA A 18 9.53 38.15 33.50
CA ALA A 18 10.68 39.02 33.26
C ALA A 18 11.44 38.75 31.95
N GLU A 19 11.87 39.84 31.31
CA GLU A 19 13.00 39.94 30.39
C GLU A 19 14.32 39.74 31.12
N ASN A 20 15.22 38.99 30.49
CA ASN A 20 16.65 39.12 30.65
C ASN A 20 17.32 38.94 29.28
N THR A 21 17.60 40.10 28.68
CA THR A 21 18.39 40.34 27.48
C THR A 21 19.85 39.94 27.66
N SER A 22 20.42 39.16 26.74
CA SER A 22 21.69 39.45 26.03
C SER A 22 22.09 38.31 25.06
N GLU A 23 22.12 38.63 23.76
CA GLU A 23 22.75 37.88 22.65
C GLU A 23 24.27 38.23 22.54
N PRO A 24 25.09 37.72 21.58
CA PRO A 24 25.19 36.39 20.93
C PRO A 24 26.66 35.84 20.88
N LYS A 25 26.86 34.52 20.70
CA LYS A 25 27.94 34.01 19.82
C LYS A 25 27.63 32.60 19.30
N ALA A 26 27.69 32.49 17.98
CA ALA A 26 27.39 31.32 17.18
C ALA A 26 28.23 30.08 17.51
N GLU A 27 27.58 28.91 17.51
CA GLU A 27 28.03 27.73 16.75
C GLU A 27 26.80 26.85 16.45
N LEU A 28 26.64 26.52 15.17
CA LEU A 28 25.58 25.71 14.60
C LEU A 28 25.58 24.32 15.25
N SER A 29 24.48 23.93 15.90
CA SER A 29 24.18 22.51 16.14
C SER A 29 22.84 22.24 15.51
N GLU A 30 22.92 21.83 14.24
CA GLU A 30 21.79 21.38 13.47
C GLU A 30 21.13 20.20 14.20
N THR A 31 19.84 20.34 14.41
CA THR A 31 18.92 19.24 14.68
C THR A 31 19.10 18.17 13.61
N ASP A 32 19.86 17.13 13.96
CA ASP A 32 20.10 15.96 13.13
C ASP A 32 18.81 15.15 12.98
N THR A 33 17.94 15.62 12.09
CA THR A 33 17.03 14.74 11.36
C THR A 33 17.90 13.91 10.42
N SER A 34 18.58 12.91 10.98
CA SER A 34 19.29 11.90 10.23
C SER A 34 18.26 11.05 9.49
N CYS A 35 17.90 11.54 8.31
CA CYS A 35 17.55 10.83 7.10
C CYS A 35 17.41 9.32 7.32
N VAL A 36 16.17 8.84 7.43
CA VAL A 36 15.89 7.42 7.21
C VAL A 36 16.43 7.09 5.83
N ASN A 37 17.48 6.27 5.78
CA ASN A 37 18.03 5.80 4.52
C ASN A 37 16.88 5.09 3.77
N PRO A 38 16.53 5.46 2.52
CA PRO A 38 15.43 4.81 1.79
C PRO A 38 15.56 3.29 1.75
N SER A 39 16.81 2.79 1.78
CA SER A 39 17.15 1.38 1.85
C SER A 39 16.68 0.67 3.13
N SER A 40 16.48 1.38 4.26
CA SER A 40 15.94 0.78 5.49
C SER A 40 14.41 0.65 5.49
N LEU A 41 13.71 1.35 4.59
CA LEU A 41 12.26 1.21 4.40
C LEU A 41 11.93 0.04 3.46
N ASN A 42 12.82 -0.27 2.52
CA ASN A 42 12.64 -1.32 1.54
C ASN A 42 13.74 -2.38 1.64
N PRO A 43 13.55 -3.43 2.47
CA PRO A 43 14.54 -4.49 2.66
C PRO A 43 14.86 -5.26 1.37
N ASN A 44 14.02 -5.15 0.33
CA ASN A 44 14.19 -5.81 -0.96
C ASN A 44 14.57 -4.85 -2.09
N GLY A 45 14.87 -3.56 -1.82
CA GLY A 45 15.22 -2.58 -2.85
C GLY A 45 14.17 -2.35 -3.95
N ASP A 46 14.48 -1.49 -4.91
CA ASP A 46 13.55 -1.03 -5.96
C ASP A 46 13.83 -1.67 -7.31
N SER A 47 13.84 -3.01 -7.37
CA SER A 47 13.83 -3.69 -8.67
C SER A 47 12.54 -3.40 -9.44
N GLU A 48 12.58 -3.53 -10.76
CA GLU A 48 11.41 -3.38 -11.63
C GLU A 48 10.25 -4.27 -11.17
N MET A 49 10.56 -5.51 -10.76
CA MET A 49 9.57 -6.43 -10.21
C MET A 49 9.02 -5.95 -8.86
N ALA A 50 9.88 -5.44 -7.97
CA ALA A 50 9.44 -4.93 -6.66
C ALA A 50 8.50 -3.72 -6.80
N LEU A 51 8.77 -2.83 -7.76
CA LEU A 51 7.90 -1.70 -8.11
C LEU A 51 6.53 -2.19 -8.60
N LEU A 52 6.51 -3.14 -9.56
CA LEU A 52 5.27 -3.74 -10.05
C LEU A 52 4.46 -4.41 -8.94
N MET A 53 5.11 -5.13 -8.01
CA MET A 53 4.41 -5.77 -6.89
C MET A 53 3.73 -4.76 -5.96
N ARG A 54 4.30 -3.56 -5.79
CA ARG A 54 3.67 -2.49 -5.02
C ARG A 54 2.45 -1.91 -5.73
N GLU A 55 2.54 -1.68 -7.03
CA GLU A 55 1.40 -1.25 -7.85
C GLU A 55 0.28 -2.29 -7.82
N MET A 56 0.63 -3.57 -7.96
CA MET A 56 -0.32 -4.68 -7.89
C MET A 56 -1.00 -4.77 -6.51
N THR A 57 -0.28 -4.46 -5.43
CA THR A 57 -0.88 -4.40 -4.08
C THR A 57 -1.95 -3.31 -4.02
N VAL A 58 -1.64 -2.09 -4.46
CA VAL A 58 -2.59 -0.96 -4.45
C VAL A 58 -3.79 -1.26 -5.35
N PHE A 59 -3.55 -1.78 -6.55
CA PHE A 59 -4.61 -2.20 -7.48
C PHE A 59 -5.53 -3.25 -6.86
N THR A 60 -4.97 -4.27 -6.21
CA THR A 60 -5.74 -5.38 -5.65
C THR A 60 -6.56 -4.94 -4.44
N GLU A 61 -5.99 -4.08 -3.57
CA GLU A 61 -6.71 -3.45 -2.46
C GLU A 61 -7.88 -2.63 -2.97
N LYS A 62 -7.65 -1.80 -3.99
CA LYS A 62 -8.73 -0.98 -4.56
C LYS A 62 -9.81 -1.82 -5.25
N THR A 63 -9.41 -2.87 -5.96
CA THR A 63 -10.33 -3.81 -6.61
C THR A 63 -11.22 -4.49 -5.59
N LYS A 64 -10.66 -4.91 -4.44
CA LYS A 64 -11.45 -5.47 -3.33
C LYS A 64 -12.53 -4.50 -2.85
N GLU A 65 -12.16 -3.23 -2.60
CA GLU A 65 -13.10 -2.21 -2.14
C GLU A 65 -14.27 -2.04 -3.12
N LEU A 66 -13.98 -1.94 -4.42
CA LEU A 66 -14.99 -1.77 -5.47
C LEU A 66 -15.94 -2.97 -5.53
N LEU A 67 -15.40 -4.18 -5.46
CA LEU A 67 -16.23 -5.40 -5.47
C LEU A 67 -17.13 -5.51 -4.24
N LEU A 68 -16.64 -5.13 -3.06
CA LEU A 68 -17.46 -5.07 -1.84
C LEU A 68 -18.54 -3.98 -1.91
N GLY A 69 -18.23 -2.86 -2.57
CA GLY A 69 -19.16 -1.77 -2.85
C GLY A 69 -20.17 -2.07 -3.97
N LYS A 70 -19.98 -3.17 -4.72
CA LYS A 70 -20.71 -3.49 -5.96
C LYS A 70 -20.53 -2.43 -7.06
N ASP A 71 -19.38 -1.78 -7.07
CA ASP A 71 -18.98 -0.80 -8.07
C ASP A 71 -18.27 -1.47 -9.26
N SER A 72 -18.13 -0.72 -10.36
CA SER A 72 -17.37 -1.18 -11.52
C SER A 72 -15.87 -1.23 -11.24
N LEU A 73 -15.18 -2.19 -11.85
CA LEU A 73 -13.73 -2.32 -11.77
C LEU A 73 -13.01 -1.10 -12.36
N LEU A 74 -11.77 -0.88 -11.90
CA LEU A 74 -10.82 0.02 -12.56
C LEU A 74 -10.55 -0.45 -14.00
N PRO A 75 -10.08 0.42 -14.92
CA PRO A 75 -9.63 0.01 -16.23
C PRO A 75 -8.59 -1.12 -16.17
N TYR A 76 -8.60 -2.00 -17.18
CA TYR A 76 -7.70 -3.15 -17.23
C TYR A 76 -6.22 -2.72 -17.17
N PRO A 77 -5.43 -3.19 -16.18
CA PRO A 77 -4.06 -2.74 -15.98
C PRO A 77 -3.07 -3.50 -16.90
N ALA A 78 -3.07 -3.15 -18.18
CA ALA A 78 -2.25 -3.83 -19.20
C ALA A 78 -0.73 -3.80 -18.91
N HIS A 79 -0.25 -2.82 -18.14
CA HIS A 79 1.16 -2.68 -17.77
C HIS A 79 1.68 -3.82 -16.89
N PHE A 80 0.81 -4.55 -16.16
CA PHE A 80 1.25 -5.71 -15.38
C PHE A 80 1.87 -6.82 -16.22
N LYS A 81 1.64 -6.85 -17.55
CA LYS A 81 2.38 -7.74 -18.46
C LYS A 81 3.90 -7.54 -18.39
N GLY A 82 4.37 -6.37 -17.96
CA GLY A 82 5.80 -6.07 -17.74
C GLY A 82 6.48 -7.02 -16.75
N MET A 83 5.74 -7.70 -15.88
CA MET A 83 6.28 -8.70 -14.96
C MET A 83 7.00 -9.87 -15.67
N LEU A 84 6.67 -10.15 -16.94
CA LEU A 84 7.32 -11.20 -17.73
C LEU A 84 8.76 -10.86 -18.11
N THR A 85 9.13 -9.58 -18.09
CA THR A 85 10.46 -9.09 -18.48
C THR A 85 11.18 -8.37 -17.35
N ALA A 86 10.48 -8.05 -16.26
CA ALA A 86 10.99 -7.25 -15.16
C ALA A 86 12.19 -7.92 -14.46
N ASN A 87 13.19 -7.11 -14.14
CA ASN A 87 14.31 -7.51 -13.31
C ASN A 87 13.87 -7.72 -11.85
N THR A 88 14.30 -8.82 -11.25
CA THR A 88 14.09 -9.15 -9.84
C THR A 88 15.21 -8.57 -8.98
N THR A 89 14.93 -8.32 -7.70
CA THR A 89 15.97 -7.92 -6.74
C THR A 89 16.99 -9.05 -6.55
N ASP A 90 16.50 -10.28 -6.41
CA ASP A 90 17.34 -11.47 -6.29
C ASP A 90 17.54 -12.09 -7.68
N SER A 91 18.78 -12.07 -8.17
CA SER A 91 19.15 -12.64 -9.47
C SER A 91 19.15 -14.17 -9.50
N THR A 92 19.05 -14.84 -8.35
CA THR A 92 19.01 -16.30 -8.25
C THR A 92 17.61 -16.87 -8.52
N ILE A 93 16.58 -16.03 -8.54
CA ILE A 93 15.21 -16.45 -8.86
C ILE A 93 15.17 -17.05 -10.27
N ASN A 94 14.59 -18.26 -10.37
CA ASN A 94 14.40 -18.93 -11.64
C ASN A 94 13.36 -18.18 -12.49
N LYS A 95 13.82 -17.47 -13.51
CA LYS A 95 12.98 -16.67 -14.41
C LYS A 95 11.91 -17.49 -15.14
N ALA A 96 12.19 -18.73 -15.50
CA ALA A 96 11.21 -19.58 -16.19
C ALA A 96 10.05 -19.98 -15.26
N VAL A 97 10.37 -20.32 -14.00
CA VAL A 97 9.34 -20.64 -13.00
C VAL A 97 8.55 -19.38 -12.63
N LEU A 98 9.22 -18.24 -12.42
CA LEU A 98 8.56 -16.96 -12.16
C LEU A 98 7.64 -16.53 -13.31
N ALA A 99 8.06 -16.77 -14.56
CA ALA A 99 7.22 -16.51 -15.73
C ALA A 99 5.95 -17.39 -15.75
N GLY A 100 6.03 -18.64 -15.28
CA GLY A 100 4.85 -19.50 -15.10
C GLY A 100 3.82 -18.88 -14.16
N PHE A 101 4.25 -18.46 -12.97
CA PHE A 101 3.38 -17.77 -12.00
C PHE A 101 2.86 -16.43 -12.51
N SER A 102 3.69 -15.69 -13.22
CA SER A 102 3.31 -14.42 -13.86
C SER A 102 2.18 -14.62 -14.87
N ASN A 103 2.28 -15.65 -15.72
CA ASN A 103 1.24 -15.98 -16.68
C ASN A 103 -0.06 -16.44 -16.00
N ASP A 104 0.02 -17.22 -14.91
CA ASP A 104 -1.16 -17.61 -14.13
C ASP A 104 -1.87 -16.38 -13.53
N PHE A 105 -1.11 -15.43 -12.97
CA PHE A 105 -1.66 -14.14 -12.52
C PHE A 105 -2.36 -13.38 -13.65
N LEU A 106 -1.68 -13.20 -14.80
CA LEU A 106 -2.25 -12.47 -15.95
C LEU A 106 -3.51 -13.16 -16.51
N GLY A 107 -3.53 -14.49 -16.52
CA GLY A 107 -4.70 -15.28 -16.92
C GLY A 107 -5.89 -15.07 -15.99
N LYS A 108 -5.67 -15.11 -14.68
CA LYS A 108 -6.72 -14.86 -13.67
C LYS A 108 -7.19 -13.41 -13.67
N LEU A 109 -6.28 -12.47 -13.92
CA LEU A 109 -6.62 -11.06 -14.08
C LEU A 109 -7.54 -10.88 -15.28
N LYS A 110 -7.22 -11.51 -16.42
CA LYS A 110 -8.10 -11.50 -17.58
C LYS A 110 -9.46 -12.13 -17.27
N ALA A 111 -9.48 -13.28 -16.59
CA ALA A 111 -10.73 -13.95 -16.21
C ALA A 111 -11.63 -13.07 -15.31
N LEU A 112 -11.04 -12.29 -14.39
CA LEU A 112 -11.76 -11.31 -13.58
C LEU A 112 -12.48 -10.28 -14.47
N TYR A 113 -11.79 -9.70 -15.44
CA TYR A 113 -12.35 -8.67 -16.32
C TYR A 113 -13.34 -9.19 -17.37
N ASP A 114 -13.16 -10.43 -17.84
CA ASP A 114 -14.06 -11.06 -18.80
C ASP A 114 -15.33 -11.62 -18.13
N SER A 115 -15.36 -11.72 -16.79
CA SER A 115 -16.48 -12.32 -16.06
C SER A 115 -17.66 -11.37 -15.85
N PRO A 116 -18.90 -11.89 -15.82
CA PRO A 116 -20.06 -11.12 -15.37
C PRO A 116 -19.86 -10.60 -13.93
N ALA A 117 -20.45 -9.45 -13.60
CA ALA A 117 -20.33 -8.84 -12.28
C ALA A 117 -20.65 -9.80 -11.11
N ALA A 118 -21.59 -10.73 -11.30
CA ALA A 118 -21.96 -11.73 -10.30
C ALA A 118 -20.82 -12.72 -9.97
N ASP A 119 -19.89 -12.97 -10.89
CA ASP A 119 -18.77 -13.90 -10.73
C ASP A 119 -17.46 -13.22 -10.37
N GLN A 120 -17.38 -11.87 -10.45
CA GLN A 120 -16.14 -11.13 -10.27
C GLN A 120 -15.52 -11.32 -8.88
N ALA A 121 -16.31 -11.45 -7.81
CA ALA A 121 -15.78 -11.73 -6.47
C ALA A 121 -15.06 -13.09 -6.41
N LYS A 122 -15.60 -14.11 -7.07
CA LYS A 122 -14.98 -15.43 -7.18
C LYS A 122 -13.69 -15.37 -7.99
N GLN A 123 -13.72 -14.70 -9.16
CA GLN A 123 -12.53 -14.56 -10.01
C GLN A 123 -11.43 -13.73 -9.32
N PHE A 124 -11.82 -12.71 -8.56
CA PHE A 124 -10.91 -11.93 -7.74
C PHE A 124 -10.22 -12.78 -6.67
N ASN A 125 -10.96 -13.67 -6.00
CA ASN A 125 -10.35 -14.60 -5.06
C ASN A 125 -9.38 -15.58 -5.76
N LEU A 126 -9.65 -16.01 -6.98
CA LEU A 126 -8.71 -16.83 -7.77
C LEU A 126 -7.43 -16.04 -8.10
N LEU A 127 -7.56 -14.77 -8.47
CA LEU A 127 -6.44 -13.84 -8.67
C LEU A 127 -5.60 -13.67 -7.40
N VAL A 128 -6.23 -13.40 -6.26
CA VAL A 128 -5.52 -13.27 -4.97
C VAL A 128 -4.78 -14.57 -4.62
N ASN A 129 -5.38 -15.72 -4.90
CA ASN A 129 -4.73 -17.01 -4.68
C ASN A 129 -3.50 -17.24 -5.57
N SER A 130 -3.47 -16.75 -6.83
CA SER A 130 -2.22 -16.84 -7.62
C SER A 130 -1.09 -15.99 -7.04
N CYS A 131 -1.43 -14.83 -6.46
CA CYS A 131 -0.46 -14.04 -5.72
C CYS A 131 0.13 -14.86 -4.56
N ILE A 132 -0.71 -15.51 -3.76
CA ILE A 132 -0.26 -16.37 -2.64
C ILE A 132 0.66 -17.47 -3.15
N THR A 133 0.27 -18.23 -4.17
CA THR A 133 1.08 -19.34 -4.70
C THR A 133 2.44 -18.86 -5.22
N CYS A 134 2.50 -17.72 -5.91
CA CYS A 134 3.78 -17.15 -6.35
C CYS A 134 4.66 -16.78 -5.13
N HIS A 135 4.07 -16.14 -4.12
CA HIS A 135 4.78 -15.71 -2.92
C HIS A 135 5.24 -16.88 -2.03
N GLU A 136 4.55 -18.01 -2.03
CA GLU A 136 4.97 -19.26 -1.39
C GLU A 136 6.21 -19.91 -2.04
N ASN A 137 6.57 -19.51 -3.27
CA ASN A 137 7.73 -20.08 -3.98
C ASN A 137 8.98 -19.23 -3.86
N PHE A 138 8.85 -17.90 -3.77
CA PHE A 138 10.00 -16.99 -3.84
C PHE A 138 10.09 -16.00 -2.68
N CYS A 139 8.95 -15.43 -2.27
CA CYS A 139 8.94 -14.23 -1.45
C CYS A 139 7.83 -14.33 -0.39
N HIS A 140 8.10 -15.00 0.73
CA HIS A 140 7.07 -15.33 1.73
C HIS A 140 6.51 -14.15 2.55
N GLY A 141 7.22 -13.02 2.60
CA GLY A 141 6.92 -11.89 3.49
C GLY A 141 5.48 -11.35 3.45
N PRO A 142 4.89 -11.07 2.27
CA PRO A 142 3.58 -10.43 2.19
C PRO A 142 2.39 -11.41 2.25
N ILE A 143 2.60 -12.73 2.37
CA ILE A 143 1.51 -13.73 2.29
C ILE A 143 0.37 -13.39 3.25
N LYS A 144 0.67 -13.10 4.52
CA LYS A 144 -0.35 -12.75 5.53
C LYS A 144 -1.19 -11.53 5.14
N ARG A 145 -0.61 -10.55 4.44
CA ARG A 145 -1.33 -9.37 3.92
C ARG A 145 -2.21 -9.77 2.74
N ILE A 146 -1.65 -10.53 1.79
CA ILE A 146 -2.35 -10.98 0.58
C ILE A 146 -3.57 -11.84 0.95
N SER A 147 -3.45 -12.76 1.91
CA SER A 147 -4.58 -13.59 2.35
C SER A 147 -5.75 -12.78 2.90
N LYS A 148 -5.49 -11.61 3.52
CA LYS A 148 -6.55 -10.70 3.98
C LYS A 148 -7.29 -10.00 2.83
N MET A 149 -6.79 -10.07 1.60
CA MET A 149 -7.46 -9.50 0.43
C MET A 149 -8.64 -10.35 -0.03
N LEU A 150 -8.68 -11.66 0.30
CA LEU A 150 -9.81 -12.52 -0.03
C LEU A 150 -11.16 -11.92 0.42
N ILE A 151 -12.16 -12.02 -0.45
CA ILE A 151 -13.54 -11.62 -0.19
C ILE A 151 -14.27 -12.86 0.39
N PRO A 152 -14.96 -12.73 1.54
CA PRO A 152 -15.79 -13.81 2.08
C PRO A 152 -16.87 -14.22 1.07
N GLY A 153 -17.09 -15.54 0.95
CA GLY A 153 -18.14 -16.11 0.10
C GLY A 153 -19.52 -16.03 0.72
#